data_AF-A0AAU7TAS4-F1
#
_entry.id   AF-A0AAU7TAS4-F1
#
_cell.length_a   1.000
_cell.length_b   1.000
_cell.length_c   1.000
_cell.angle_alpha   90.00
_cell.angle_beta   90.00
_cell.angle_gamma   90.00
#
_symmetry.space_group_name_H-M   'P 1'
#
loop_
_entity.id
_entity.type
_entity.pdbx_description
1 polymer ?
#
loop_
_entity_poly.entity_id
_entity_poly.type
_entity_poly.pdbx_seq_one_letter_code
_entity_poly.pdbx_strand_id
1 'polypeptide(L)'
;MTVPDRYRSRLVEFLRIDVPRNHRRFPRGALSPAVAILAVMIFTLAGLVIDGGRQLGARSRAVSYAQEAARVGAAAIQLNVAEAKIDTTKAATAIAAFCGQLQSDDPAVTGCAPTTLTEQEVAIQVDISNKTTFLGLIGKQSLKAVGTGQAHAEQGVTKADDSPTIPPIVVNSTTDGPGAPITTAQPPTIDLPCPTWTVGSPTPIWTLSPFPFPRTCTPNVTPTPTEDPSSSGPPSSGPPSSEPPSSSGPPSR
;
A
#
# COMPACT_ATOMS: atom_id res chain seq x y z
N MET A 1 -47.41 44.51 27.00
CA MET A 1 -47.71 44.08 25.62
C MET A 1 -47.66 42.56 25.60
N THR A 2 -48.82 41.92 25.59
CA THR A 2 -49.03 40.47 25.73
C THR A 2 -49.44 39.88 24.39
N VAL A 3 -48.70 38.91 23.88
CA VAL A 3 -49.20 37.73 23.16
C VAL A 3 -48.21 36.58 23.40
N PRO A 4 -48.64 35.44 23.96
CA PRO A 4 -47.85 34.23 24.04
C PRO A 4 -48.14 33.35 22.82
N ASP A 5 -47.14 32.75 22.19
CA ASP A 5 -47.40 31.71 21.18
C ASP A 5 -46.84 30.36 21.61
N ARG A 6 -47.78 29.45 21.81
CA ARG A 6 -47.58 28.05 22.17
C ARG A 6 -47.37 27.28 20.88
N TYR A 7 -46.22 26.64 20.71
CA TYR A 7 -46.14 25.47 19.82
C TYR A 7 -45.78 24.22 20.63
N ARG A 8 -46.82 23.62 21.22
CA ARG A 8 -46.78 22.24 21.71
C ARG A 8 -46.81 21.33 20.50
N SER A 9 -45.65 20.82 20.08
CA SER A 9 -45.58 19.74 19.10
C SER A 9 -46.05 18.44 19.75
N ARG A 10 -47.32 18.08 19.49
CA ARG A 10 -47.86 16.73 19.65
C ARG A 10 -47.41 15.91 18.45
N LEU A 11 -46.41 15.05 18.63
CA LEU A 11 -46.12 13.94 17.72
C LEU A 11 -45.91 12.67 18.53
N VAL A 12 -46.98 12.20 19.19
CA VAL A 12 -47.06 10.85 19.73
C VAL A 12 -48.43 10.28 19.35
N GLU A 13 -48.65 10.16 18.04
CA GLU A 13 -49.84 9.50 17.51
C GLU A 13 -49.44 8.67 16.29
N PHE A 14 -48.65 7.64 16.56
CA PHE A 14 -48.55 6.49 15.67
C PHE A 14 -48.66 5.22 16.50
N LEU A 15 -49.45 4.29 15.95
CA LEU A 15 -49.70 2.93 16.42
C LEU A 15 -50.89 2.71 17.37
N ARG A 16 -52.10 3.10 16.94
CA ARG A 16 -53.29 2.30 17.28
C ARG A 16 -53.40 1.16 16.26
N ILE A 17 -52.88 -0.02 16.64
CA ILE A 17 -53.20 -1.27 15.96
C ILE A 17 -54.59 -1.67 16.43
N ASP A 18 -55.61 -1.38 15.63
CA ASP A 18 -56.93 -2.01 15.78
C ASP A 18 -56.86 -3.42 15.18
N VAL A 19 -56.57 -4.41 16.03
CA VAL A 19 -56.71 -5.83 15.64
C VAL A 19 -58.19 -6.20 15.76
N PRO A 20 -58.85 -6.65 14.67
CA PRO A 20 -60.20 -7.19 14.78
C PRO A 20 -60.20 -8.40 15.71
N ARG A 21 -61.02 -8.36 16.76
CA ARG A 21 -61.20 -9.44 17.74
C ARG A 21 -61.87 -10.66 17.09
N ASN A 22 -61.07 -11.46 16.38
CA ASN A 22 -61.47 -12.79 15.96
C ASN A 22 -61.50 -13.72 17.18
N HIS A 23 -62.70 -14.07 17.67
CA HIS A 23 -62.93 -15.01 18.78
C HIS A 23 -62.75 -16.48 18.38
N ARG A 24 -62.00 -16.77 17.32
CA ARG A 24 -61.47 -18.12 17.11
C ARG A 24 -60.38 -18.31 18.16
N ARG A 25 -60.58 -19.29 19.04
CA ARG A 25 -59.55 -19.82 19.95
C ARG A 25 -58.42 -20.38 19.10
N PHE A 26 -57.58 -19.52 18.55
CA PHE A 26 -56.23 -19.93 18.21
C PHE A 26 -55.59 -20.28 19.54
N PRO A 27 -54.96 -21.47 19.69
CA PRO A 27 -54.01 -21.63 20.77
C PRO A 27 -53.07 -20.43 20.67
N ARG A 28 -53.01 -19.59 21.70
CA ARG A 28 -52.08 -18.47 21.75
C ARG A 28 -50.73 -19.06 21.37
N GLY A 29 -50.18 -18.62 20.23
CA GLY A 29 -48.91 -19.13 19.72
C GLY A 29 -47.86 -18.86 20.78
N ALA A 30 -47.62 -19.85 21.64
CA ALA A 30 -46.65 -19.74 22.71
C ALA A 30 -45.29 -19.87 22.03
N LEU A 31 -44.70 -18.74 21.68
CA LEU A 31 -43.29 -18.69 21.32
C LEU A 31 -42.52 -19.26 22.51
N SER A 32 -41.84 -20.39 22.29
CA SER A 32 -40.95 -20.96 23.29
C SER A 32 -39.94 -19.89 23.73
N PRO A 33 -39.65 -19.73 25.02
CA PRO A 33 -38.61 -18.81 25.50
C PRO A 33 -37.27 -19.00 24.76
N ALA A 34 -36.97 -20.22 24.34
CA ALA A 34 -35.77 -20.53 23.54
C ALA A 34 -35.76 -19.82 22.17
N VAL A 35 -36.91 -19.71 21.50
CA VAL A 35 -37.04 -19.02 20.20
C VAL A 35 -36.82 -17.52 20.37
N ALA A 36 -37.33 -16.93 21.46
CA ALA A 36 -37.11 -15.52 21.76
C ALA A 36 -35.62 -15.22 22.01
N ILE A 37 -34.93 -16.07 22.79
CA ILE A 37 -33.49 -15.93 23.04
C ILE A 37 -32.69 -16.08 21.73
N LEU A 38 -33.01 -17.09 20.91
CA LEU A 38 -32.36 -17.31 19.63
C LEU A 38 -32.53 -16.12 18.68
N ALA A 39 -33.74 -15.55 18.61
CA ALA A 39 -34.00 -14.37 17.80
C ALA A 39 -33.12 -13.20 18.24
N VAL A 40 -33.02 -12.92 19.54
CA VAL A 40 -32.14 -11.87 20.08
C VAL A 40 -30.69 -12.13 19.66
N MET A 41 -30.17 -13.36 19.77
CA MET A 41 -28.80 -13.71 19.35
C MET A 41 -28.56 -13.46 17.86
N ILE A 42 -29.53 -13.78 16.99
CA ILE A 42 -29.37 -13.53 15.55
C ILE A 42 -29.38 -12.02 15.26
N PHE A 43 -30.26 -11.26 15.90
CA PHE A 43 -30.30 -9.81 15.73
C PHE A 43 -29.05 -9.11 16.25
N THR A 44 -28.45 -9.59 17.35
CA THR A 44 -27.18 -9.04 17.84
C THR A 44 -26.02 -9.34 16.89
N LEU A 45 -25.93 -10.57 16.36
CA LEU A 45 -24.90 -10.92 15.37
C LEU A 45 -25.06 -10.14 14.06
N ALA A 46 -26.28 -10.05 13.53
CA ALA A 46 -26.57 -9.24 12.35
C ALA A 46 -26.19 -7.77 12.58
N GLY A 47 -26.53 -7.25 13.76
CA GLY A 47 -26.16 -5.91 14.16
C GLY A 47 -24.67 -5.66 14.22
N LEU A 48 -23.92 -6.61 14.78
CA LEU A 48 -22.47 -6.55 14.84
C LEU A 48 -21.84 -6.48 13.46
N VAL A 49 -22.34 -7.25 12.50
CA VAL A 49 -21.82 -7.22 11.12
C VAL A 49 -22.12 -5.88 10.44
N ILE A 50 -23.34 -5.38 10.55
CA ILE A 50 -23.76 -4.13 9.90
C ILE A 50 -23.06 -2.93 10.52
N ASP A 51 -23.12 -2.79 11.85
CA ASP A 51 -22.50 -1.66 12.56
C ASP A 51 -20.97 -1.79 12.55
N GLY A 52 -20.43 -3.02 12.57
CA GLY A 52 -18.99 -3.28 12.47
C GLY A 52 -18.41 -2.93 11.10
N GLY A 53 -19.11 -3.23 10.01
CA GLY A 53 -18.72 -2.81 8.66
C GLY A 53 -18.71 -1.29 8.51
N ARG A 54 -19.72 -0.61 9.06
CA ARG A 54 -19.76 0.86 9.11
C ARG A 54 -18.61 1.44 9.94
N GLN A 55 -18.26 0.79 11.05
CA GLN A 55 -17.14 1.21 11.90
C GLN A 55 -15.79 1.10 11.19
N LEU A 56 -15.58 0.04 10.42
CA LEU A 56 -14.36 -0.13 9.63
C LEU A 56 -14.25 0.96 8.54
N GLY A 57 -15.35 1.24 7.84
CA GLY A 57 -15.41 2.33 6.86
C GLY A 57 -15.20 3.72 7.49
N ALA A 58 -15.68 3.93 8.73
CA ALA A 58 -15.41 5.17 9.47
C ALA A 58 -13.92 5.34 9.74
N ARG A 59 -13.24 4.26 10.11
CA ARG A 59 -11.80 4.29 10.35
C ARG A 59 -11.01 4.61 9.09
N SER A 60 -11.35 4.02 7.94
CA SER A 60 -10.66 4.31 6.68
C SER A 60 -10.85 5.77 6.24
N ARG A 61 -12.05 6.34 6.44
CA ARG A 61 -12.32 7.76 6.20
C ARG A 61 -11.52 8.65 7.14
N ALA A 62 -11.50 8.35 8.44
CA ALA A 62 -10.73 9.12 9.42
C ALA A 62 -9.24 9.18 9.05
N VAL A 63 -8.65 8.06 8.62
CA VAL A 63 -7.26 8.03 8.15
C VAL A 63 -7.07 8.86 6.89
N SER A 64 -7.99 8.76 5.93
CA SER A 64 -7.92 9.53 4.68
C SER A 64 -7.98 11.05 4.93
N TYR A 65 -8.93 11.48 5.78
CA TYR A 65 -9.04 12.88 6.19
C TYR A 65 -7.80 13.36 6.96
N ALA A 66 -7.25 12.52 7.85
CA ALA A 66 -6.04 12.88 8.58
C ALA A 66 -4.83 13.03 7.65
N GLN A 67 -4.69 12.18 6.64
CA GLN A 67 -3.64 12.28 5.63
C GLN A 67 -3.79 13.53 4.76
N GLU A 68 -5.01 13.85 4.35
CA GLU A 68 -5.29 15.05 3.57
C GLU A 68 -5.02 16.32 4.37
N ALA A 69 -5.48 16.37 5.63
CA ALA A 69 -5.18 17.47 6.55
C ALA A 69 -3.66 17.63 6.77
N ALA A 70 -2.92 16.53 6.92
CA ALA A 70 -1.47 16.56 7.05
C ALA A 70 -0.80 17.13 5.80
N ARG A 71 -1.26 16.76 4.60
CA ARG A 71 -0.78 17.33 3.32
C ARG A 71 -1.09 18.82 3.20
N VAL A 72 -2.27 19.26 3.63
CA VAL A 72 -2.62 20.70 3.67
C VAL A 72 -1.68 21.47 4.60
N GLY A 73 -1.36 20.91 5.77
CA GLY A 73 -0.39 21.49 6.69
C GLY A 73 1.03 21.54 6.10
N ALA A 74 1.49 20.44 5.49
CA ALA A 74 2.82 20.36 4.89
C ALA A 74 2.99 21.23 3.64
N ALA A 75 1.90 21.58 2.94
CA ALA A 75 1.94 22.50 1.81
C ALA A 75 2.28 23.95 2.20
N ALA A 76 2.18 24.30 3.49
CA ALA A 76 2.58 25.62 3.98
C ALA A 76 4.11 25.69 4.15
N ILE A 77 4.83 25.92 3.06
CA ILE A 77 6.31 25.99 3.04
C ILE A 77 6.80 27.43 3.22
N GLN A 78 7.85 27.62 4.02
CA GLN A 78 8.65 28.85 4.07
C GLN A 78 9.61 28.89 2.87
N LEU A 79 9.38 29.81 1.93
CA LEU A 79 10.20 29.99 0.72
C LEU A 79 11.45 30.85 0.94
N ASN A 80 11.60 31.42 2.14
CA ASN A 80 12.60 32.45 2.45
C ASN A 80 13.89 31.87 3.05
N VAL A 81 13.98 30.55 3.16
CA VAL A 81 15.09 29.81 3.76
C VAL A 81 15.67 28.87 2.70
N ALA A 82 16.99 28.65 2.76
CA ALA A 82 17.69 27.74 1.86
C ALA A 82 17.20 26.27 1.97
N GLU A 83 16.47 25.95 3.03
CA GLU A 83 15.86 24.66 3.29
C GLU A 83 14.32 24.74 3.22
N ALA A 84 13.67 23.76 2.59
CA ALA A 84 12.21 23.68 2.55
C ALA A 84 11.70 23.29 3.94
N LYS A 85 11.25 24.28 4.71
CA LYS A 85 10.73 24.10 6.06
C LYS A 85 9.26 24.46 6.09
N ILE A 86 8.51 23.74 6.92
CA ILE A 86 7.08 24.01 7.14
C ILE A 86 6.95 25.28 7.99
N ASP A 87 6.14 26.23 7.51
CA ASP A 87 5.70 27.38 8.29
C ASP A 87 4.61 26.94 9.26
N THR A 88 4.98 26.67 10.51
CA THR A 88 4.05 26.15 11.52
C THR A 88 2.86 27.08 11.76
N THR A 89 3.01 28.39 11.58
CA THR A 89 1.90 29.35 11.79
C THR A 89 0.91 29.30 10.64
N LYS A 90 1.41 29.31 9.40
CA LYS A 90 0.54 29.15 8.21
C LYS A 90 -0.07 27.74 8.14
N ALA A 91 0.70 26.71 8.48
CA ALA A 91 0.23 25.34 8.55
C ALA A 91 -0.91 25.20 9.55
N ALA A 92 -0.77 25.72 10.78
CA ALA A 92 -1.83 25.68 11.79
C ALA A 92 -3.13 26.35 11.29
N THR A 93 -3.01 27.48 10.59
CA THR A 93 -4.17 28.20 10.03
C THR A 93 -4.83 27.41 8.91
N ALA A 94 -4.05 26.83 8.00
CA ALA A 94 -4.55 26.00 6.90
C ALA A 94 -5.22 24.72 7.39
N ILE A 95 -4.62 24.03 8.37
CA ILE A 95 -5.19 22.85 9.03
C ILE A 95 -6.51 23.21 9.72
N ALA A 96 -6.56 24.32 10.47
CA ALA A 96 -7.77 24.75 11.15
C ALA A 96 -8.91 25.05 10.16
N ALA A 97 -8.60 25.72 9.04
CA ALA A 97 -9.58 25.97 7.98
C ALA A 97 -10.09 24.67 7.34
N PHE A 98 -9.18 23.74 7.01
CA PHE A 98 -9.55 22.43 6.46
C PHE A 98 -10.41 21.62 7.44
N CYS A 99 -10.00 21.54 8.71
CA CYS A 99 -10.75 20.84 9.75
C CYS A 99 -12.15 21.47 9.97
N GLY A 100 -12.27 22.80 9.91
CA GLY A 100 -13.56 23.49 10.02
C GLY A 100 -14.49 23.20 8.84
N GLN A 101 -13.94 23.16 7.62
CA GLN A 101 -14.70 22.75 6.43
C GLN A 101 -15.12 21.28 6.53
N LEU A 102 -14.20 20.39 6.91
CA LEU A 102 -14.45 18.97 7.06
C LEU A 102 -15.57 18.68 8.07
N GLN A 103 -15.60 19.38 9.21
CA GLN A 103 -16.67 19.24 10.21
C GLN A 103 -18.03 19.79 9.72
N SER A 104 -18.01 20.74 8.79
CA SER A 104 -19.23 21.26 8.17
C SER A 104 -19.79 20.31 7.11
N ASP A 105 -18.90 19.62 6.37
CA ASP A 105 -19.27 18.70 5.29
C ASP A 105 -19.65 17.31 5.80
N ASP A 106 -18.97 16.79 6.84
CA ASP A 106 -19.27 15.49 7.45
C ASP A 106 -19.64 15.65 8.95
N PRO A 107 -20.93 15.56 9.30
CA PRO A 107 -21.39 15.68 10.69
C PRO A 107 -20.96 14.51 11.58
N ALA A 108 -20.40 13.43 11.03
CA ALA A 108 -19.83 12.34 11.81
C ALA A 108 -18.44 12.70 12.37
N VAL A 109 -17.75 13.71 11.82
CA VAL A 109 -16.45 14.17 12.32
C VAL A 109 -16.66 14.97 13.60
N THR A 110 -16.10 14.47 14.70
CA THR A 110 -16.22 15.06 16.05
C THR A 110 -14.96 15.73 16.53
N GLY A 111 -13.82 15.46 15.90
CA GLY A 111 -12.52 16.02 16.25
C GLY A 111 -11.59 16.00 15.03
N CYS A 112 -10.80 17.06 14.90
CA CYS A 112 -9.75 17.20 13.89
C CYS A 112 -8.71 18.16 14.46
N ALA A 113 -7.52 17.67 14.78
CA ALA A 113 -6.49 18.47 15.41
C ALA A 113 -5.08 17.94 15.09
N PRO A 114 -4.06 18.83 15.01
CA PRO A 114 -2.68 18.40 14.92
C PRO A 114 -2.24 17.74 16.22
N THR A 115 -1.64 16.55 16.11
CA THR A 115 -0.93 15.88 17.21
C THR A 115 0.54 16.26 17.25
N THR A 116 1.15 16.51 16.08
CA THR A 116 2.50 17.07 15.95
C THR A 116 2.50 18.12 14.84
N LEU A 117 3.22 19.22 15.08
CA LEU A 117 3.37 20.29 14.11
C LEU A 117 4.77 20.89 14.29
N THR A 118 5.70 20.47 13.44
CA THR A 118 7.10 20.91 13.46
C THR A 118 7.49 21.47 12.08
N GLU A 119 8.73 21.92 11.94
CA GLU A 119 9.26 22.43 10.66
C GLU A 119 9.48 21.31 9.63
N GLN A 120 9.52 20.04 10.06
CA GLN A 120 9.82 18.87 9.21
C GLN A 120 8.64 17.91 9.06
N GLU A 121 7.74 17.87 10.04
CA GLU A 121 6.65 16.90 10.11
C GLU A 121 5.34 17.54 10.61
N VAL A 122 4.24 17.11 10.01
CA VAL A 122 2.88 17.40 10.44
C VAL A 122 2.16 16.08 10.65
N ALA A 123 1.66 15.82 11.86
CA ALA A 123 0.75 14.72 12.14
C ALA A 123 -0.60 15.25 12.61
N ILE A 124 -1.68 14.74 12.01
CA ILE A 124 -3.06 15.08 12.33
C ILE A 124 -3.78 13.85 12.84
N GLN A 125 -4.67 14.04 13.82
CA GLN A 125 -5.64 13.05 14.25
C GLN A 125 -7.06 13.54 13.93
N VAL A 126 -7.88 12.63 13.39
CA VAL A 126 -9.29 12.85 13.11
C VAL A 126 -10.13 11.81 13.84
N ASP A 127 -11.16 12.27 14.54
CA ASP A 127 -12.09 11.45 15.31
C ASP A 127 -13.49 11.49 14.66
N ILE A 128 -14.01 10.32 14.31
CA ILE A 128 -15.35 10.14 13.75
C ILE A 128 -16.23 9.38 14.74
N SER A 129 -17.46 9.84 14.96
CA SER A 129 -18.44 9.18 15.82
C SER A 129 -19.65 8.74 15.01
N ASN A 130 -19.84 7.43 14.90
CA ASN A 130 -20.94 6.83 14.16
C ASN A 130 -22.04 6.31 15.09
N LYS A 131 -23.29 6.64 14.76
CA LYS A 131 -24.47 6.07 15.43
C LYS A 131 -24.67 4.62 15.00
N THR A 132 -24.78 3.74 15.98
CA THR A 132 -25.11 2.33 15.81
C THR A 132 -26.63 2.16 15.79
N THR A 133 -27.13 1.23 14.99
CA THR A 133 -28.57 0.98 14.91
C THR A 133 -28.94 -0.28 15.70
N PHE A 134 -28.23 -1.37 15.46
CA PHE A 134 -28.54 -2.65 16.08
C PHE A 134 -27.80 -2.86 17.39
N LEU A 135 -26.54 -2.43 17.46
CA LEU A 135 -25.81 -2.36 18.73
C LEU A 135 -26.46 -1.36 19.72
N GLY A 136 -27.20 -0.38 19.19
CA GLY A 136 -28.00 0.56 19.98
C GLY A 136 -29.09 -0.13 20.81
N LEU A 137 -29.69 -1.21 20.29
CA LEU A 137 -30.72 -1.99 20.98
C LEU A 137 -30.19 -2.72 22.21
N ILE A 138 -28.89 -2.99 22.26
CA ILE A 138 -28.18 -3.58 23.41
C ILE A 138 -27.38 -2.55 24.22
N GLY A 139 -27.65 -1.25 24.02
CA GLY A 139 -27.14 -0.15 24.87
C GLY A 139 -25.86 0.53 24.38
N LYS A 140 -25.28 0.14 23.23
CA LYS A 140 -24.15 0.86 22.61
C LYS A 140 -24.69 1.74 21.49
N GLN A 141 -24.93 3.03 21.74
CA GLN A 141 -25.57 3.96 20.78
C GLN A 141 -24.61 4.65 19.80
N SER A 142 -23.30 4.64 20.09
CA SER A 142 -22.28 5.20 19.22
C SER A 142 -20.96 4.43 19.32
N LEU A 143 -20.18 4.50 18.25
CA LEU A 143 -18.82 3.99 18.16
C LEU A 143 -17.90 5.09 17.63
N LYS A 144 -16.72 5.21 18.26
CA LYS A 144 -15.68 6.16 17.86
C LYS A 144 -14.63 5.49 17.00
N ALA A 145 -14.31 6.08 15.87
CA ALA A 145 -13.22 5.69 15.00
C ALA A 145 -12.17 6.82 14.99
N VAL A 146 -10.90 6.43 15.07
CA VAL A 146 -9.78 7.37 15.10
C VAL A 146 -8.85 7.04 13.94
N GLY A 147 -8.43 8.07 13.22
CA GLY A 147 -7.43 7.98 12.16
C GLY A 147 -6.33 9.01 12.38
N THR A 148 -5.09 8.61 12.07
CA THR A 148 -3.92 9.50 12.09
C THR A 148 -3.30 9.55 10.71
N GLY A 149 -2.75 10.70 10.35
CA GLY A 149 -2.08 10.95 9.08
C GLY A 149 -0.87 11.85 9.28
N GLN A 150 0.20 11.59 8.55
CA GLN A 150 1.47 12.29 8.66
C GLN A 150 1.94 12.77 7.29
N ALA A 151 2.64 13.90 7.27
CA ALA A 151 3.29 14.45 6.08
C ALA A 151 4.61 15.12 6.48
N HIS A 152 5.62 14.98 5.62
CA HIS A 152 6.95 15.54 5.83
C HIS A 152 7.28 16.56 4.73
N ALA A 153 8.10 17.56 5.08
CA ALA A 153 8.69 18.46 4.10
C ALA A 153 9.90 17.79 3.44
N GLU A 154 9.65 17.07 2.35
CA GLU A 154 10.72 16.48 1.55
C GLU A 154 11.29 17.49 0.57
N GLN A 155 12.61 17.59 0.53
CA GLN A 155 13.33 18.35 -0.48
C GLN A 155 13.66 17.45 -1.67
N GLY A 156 13.27 17.85 -2.88
CA GLY A 156 13.71 17.18 -4.10
C GLY A 156 15.24 17.25 -4.22
N VAL A 157 15.89 16.08 -4.21
CA VAL A 157 17.33 15.87 -4.47
C VAL A 157 18.26 16.84 -3.71
N THR A 158 18.47 16.58 -2.42
CA THR A 158 19.46 17.33 -1.60
C THR A 158 20.89 16.81 -1.76
N LYS A 159 21.04 15.60 -2.30
CA LYS A 159 22.29 15.02 -2.78
C LYS A 159 21.98 14.12 -3.96
N ALA A 160 22.81 14.16 -5.00
CA ALA A 160 22.94 13.01 -5.87
C ALA A 160 23.47 11.89 -4.96
N ASP A 161 22.60 10.97 -4.56
CA ASP A 161 23.03 9.76 -3.88
C ASP A 161 24.13 9.10 -4.71
N ASP A 162 25.06 8.43 -4.05
CA ASP A 162 25.93 7.40 -4.63
C ASP A 162 25.09 6.18 -5.10
N SER A 163 23.92 6.43 -5.68
CA SER A 163 23.15 5.44 -6.43
C SER A 163 24.07 4.89 -7.53
N PRO A 164 24.12 3.56 -7.71
CA PRO A 164 24.87 2.97 -8.81
C PRO A 164 24.50 3.70 -10.09
N THR A 165 25.50 4.31 -10.75
CA THR A 165 25.30 5.05 -11.99
C THR A 165 24.54 4.16 -12.95
N ILE A 166 23.25 4.45 -13.13
CA ILE A 166 22.44 3.75 -14.11
C ILE A 166 23.10 4.10 -15.45
N PRO A 167 23.58 3.10 -16.22
CA PRO A 167 24.16 3.38 -17.52
C PRO A 167 23.16 4.18 -18.34
N PRO A 168 23.62 5.17 -19.13
CA PRO A 168 22.72 6.02 -19.90
C PRO A 168 21.79 5.12 -20.72
N ILE A 169 20.50 5.43 -20.70
CA ILE A 169 19.54 4.79 -21.60
C ILE A 169 19.98 5.16 -23.01
N VAL A 170 20.64 4.22 -23.69
CA VAL A 170 21.03 4.39 -25.08
C VAL A 170 19.76 4.23 -25.90
N VAL A 171 19.09 5.35 -26.17
CA VAL A 171 17.99 5.36 -27.14
C VAL A 171 18.65 5.23 -28.51
N ASN A 172 18.72 4.00 -29.03
CA ASN A 172 19.12 3.79 -30.42
C ASN A 172 18.02 4.36 -31.31
N SER A 173 18.10 5.65 -31.63
CA SER A 173 17.29 6.26 -32.67
C SER A 173 17.68 5.62 -33.99
N THR A 174 16.91 4.61 -34.42
CA THR A 174 17.00 4.09 -35.78
C THR A 174 16.64 5.24 -36.71
N THR A 175 17.51 5.50 -37.70
CA THR A 175 17.40 6.62 -38.65
C THR A 175 16.30 6.44 -39.69
N ASP A 176 15.45 5.43 -39.56
CA ASP A 176 14.32 5.28 -40.47
C ASP A 176 13.25 6.30 -40.10
N GLY A 177 12.91 7.15 -41.08
CA GLY A 177 11.98 8.26 -40.93
C GLY A 177 10.58 7.84 -40.43
N PRO A 178 9.69 8.83 -40.21
CA PRO A 178 8.39 8.58 -39.60
C PRO A 178 7.59 7.53 -40.40
N GLY A 179 7.37 6.36 -39.78
CA GLY A 179 6.64 5.23 -40.37
C GLY A 179 7.34 3.86 -40.28
N ALA A 180 8.59 3.80 -39.81
CA ALA A 180 9.29 2.53 -39.61
C ALA A 180 8.62 1.68 -38.51
N PRO A 181 8.51 0.34 -38.69
CA PRO A 181 7.98 -0.52 -37.64
C PRO A 181 8.89 -0.43 -36.42
N ILE A 182 8.35 0.02 -35.29
CA ILE A 182 9.05 -0.04 -34.01
C ILE A 182 9.23 -1.52 -33.65
N THR A 183 10.47 -2.01 -33.60
CA THR A 183 10.74 -3.30 -32.97
C THR A 183 10.49 -3.11 -31.48
N THR A 184 9.53 -3.85 -30.93
CA THR A 184 9.24 -3.84 -29.49
C THR A 184 10.53 -4.13 -28.73
N ALA A 185 10.73 -3.46 -27.58
CA ALA A 185 11.91 -3.65 -26.75
C ALA A 185 12.16 -5.14 -26.49
N GLN A 186 13.22 -5.67 -27.10
CA GLN A 186 13.70 -7.03 -26.83
C GLN A 186 14.33 -6.98 -25.42
N PRO A 187 13.88 -7.80 -24.46
CA PRO A 187 14.51 -7.83 -23.14
C PRO A 187 15.99 -8.18 -23.29
N PRO A 188 16.89 -7.62 -22.45
CA PRO A 188 18.30 -7.93 -22.53
C PRO A 188 18.47 -9.45 -22.35
N THR A 189 19.03 -10.11 -23.36
CA THR A 189 19.46 -11.51 -23.22
C THR A 189 20.63 -11.52 -22.27
N ILE A 190 20.39 -11.96 -21.04
CA ILE A 190 21.47 -12.25 -20.10
C ILE A 190 22.19 -13.48 -20.66
N ASP A 191 23.40 -13.29 -21.19
CA ASP A 191 24.29 -14.37 -21.59
C ASP A 191 24.83 -15.06 -20.33
N LEU A 192 24.05 -15.98 -19.76
CA LEU A 192 24.57 -16.89 -18.74
C LEU A 192 25.38 -17.99 -19.45
N PRO A 193 26.65 -18.22 -19.09
CA PRO A 193 27.44 -19.28 -19.69
C PRO A 193 26.83 -20.64 -19.36
N CYS A 194 26.45 -21.39 -20.39
CA CYS A 194 25.99 -22.76 -20.23
C CYS A 194 27.15 -23.66 -19.81
N PRO A 195 26.97 -24.55 -18.81
CA PRO A 195 27.94 -25.60 -18.56
C PRO A 195 27.92 -26.60 -19.72
N THR A 196 29.08 -27.17 -20.05
CA THR A 196 29.20 -28.23 -21.05
C THR A 196 29.07 -29.60 -20.37
N TRP A 197 28.19 -30.47 -20.87
CA TRP A 197 28.10 -31.87 -20.42
C TRP A 197 27.77 -32.83 -21.56
N THR A 198 28.05 -34.12 -21.35
CA THR A 198 27.87 -35.17 -22.35
C THR A 198 26.47 -35.77 -22.31
N VAL A 199 25.90 -36.09 -23.48
CA VAL A 199 24.64 -36.84 -23.60
C VAL A 199 24.74 -38.17 -22.83
N GLY A 200 23.79 -38.41 -21.90
CA GLY A 200 23.72 -39.63 -21.09
C GLY A 200 24.27 -39.50 -19.66
N SER A 201 24.95 -38.39 -19.33
CA SER A 201 25.36 -38.06 -17.95
C SER A 201 24.26 -37.29 -17.21
N PRO A 202 24.15 -37.39 -15.86
CA PRO A 202 23.28 -36.51 -15.10
C PRO A 202 23.61 -35.03 -15.35
N THR A 203 22.57 -34.19 -15.42
CA THR A 203 22.70 -32.74 -15.60
C THR A 203 23.50 -32.11 -14.45
N PRO A 204 24.36 -31.12 -14.72
CA PRO A 204 25.15 -30.47 -13.68
C PRO A 204 24.28 -29.72 -12.67
N ILE A 205 24.79 -29.58 -11.44
CA ILE A 205 24.10 -28.86 -10.37
C ILE A 205 24.12 -27.36 -10.68
N TRP A 206 22.95 -26.72 -10.61
CA TRP A 206 22.80 -25.29 -10.84
C TRP A 206 23.00 -24.51 -9.53
N THR A 207 24.00 -23.63 -9.49
CA THR A 207 24.38 -22.89 -8.27
C THR A 207 23.82 -21.47 -8.20
N LEU A 208 23.16 -20.99 -9.27
CA LEU A 208 22.63 -19.63 -9.36
C LEU A 208 21.16 -19.56 -8.92
N SER A 209 20.92 -19.56 -7.61
CA SER A 209 19.59 -19.32 -7.01
C SER A 209 19.27 -17.81 -7.00
N PRO A 210 18.03 -17.37 -7.32
CA PRO A 210 16.80 -18.14 -7.54
C PRO A 210 16.49 -18.48 -9.01
N PHE A 211 17.44 -18.31 -9.93
CA PHE A 211 17.20 -18.50 -11.36
C PHE A 211 17.15 -20.00 -11.71
N PRO A 212 16.14 -20.47 -12.45
CA PRO A 212 16.09 -21.86 -12.90
C PRO A 212 17.11 -22.13 -14.01
N PHE A 213 17.53 -23.39 -14.15
CA PHE A 213 18.41 -23.83 -15.23
C PHE A 213 17.76 -23.56 -16.60
N PRO A 214 18.38 -22.78 -17.50
CA PRO A 214 17.75 -22.39 -18.75
C PRO A 214 17.66 -23.59 -19.70
N ARG A 215 16.47 -23.78 -20.30
CA ARG A 215 16.20 -24.89 -21.25
C ARG A 215 16.98 -24.78 -22.56
N THR A 216 17.65 -23.65 -22.80
CA THR A 216 18.49 -23.40 -23.97
C THR A 216 19.87 -24.05 -23.87
N CYS A 217 20.33 -24.41 -22.67
CA CYS A 217 21.59 -25.15 -22.53
C CYS A 217 21.37 -26.63 -22.91
N THR A 218 22.11 -27.09 -23.91
CA THR A 218 22.02 -28.46 -24.45
C THR A 218 23.33 -29.21 -24.26
N PRO A 219 23.29 -30.55 -24.08
CA PRO A 219 24.50 -31.36 -23.99
C PRO A 219 25.30 -31.32 -25.31
N ASN A 220 26.62 -31.42 -25.19
CA ASN A 220 27.47 -31.60 -26.36
C ASN A 220 27.46 -33.07 -26.79
N VAL A 221 27.36 -33.30 -28.10
CA VAL A 221 27.59 -34.61 -28.69
C VAL A 221 29.07 -34.67 -29.05
N THR A 222 29.87 -35.38 -28.26
CA THR A 222 31.25 -35.67 -28.68
C THR A 222 31.18 -36.69 -29.82
N PRO A 223 31.61 -36.36 -31.05
CA PRO A 223 31.71 -37.37 -32.10
C PRO A 223 32.75 -38.43 -31.68
N THR A 224 32.34 -39.69 -31.74
CA THR A 224 33.24 -40.85 -31.64
C THR A 224 34.39 -40.66 -32.63
N PRO A 225 35.66 -40.85 -32.23
CA PRO A 225 36.79 -40.58 -33.12
C PRO A 225 36.74 -41.53 -34.31
N THR A 226 36.56 -40.98 -35.51
CA THR A 226 36.92 -41.69 -36.74
C THR A 226 38.44 -41.61 -36.83
N GLU A 227 39.10 -42.74 -36.65
CA GLU A 227 40.55 -42.86 -36.85
C GLU A 227 40.89 -42.50 -38.30
N ASP A 228 41.60 -41.38 -38.48
CA ASP A 228 42.30 -41.07 -39.72
C ASP A 228 43.81 -41.24 -39.47
N PRO A 229 44.48 -42.21 -40.11
CA PRO A 229 45.89 -42.50 -39.86
C PRO A 229 46.75 -41.67 -40.82
N SER A 230 47.17 -40.47 -40.43
CA SER A 230 48.34 -39.84 -41.04
C SER A 230 48.85 -38.62 -40.28
N SER A 231 50.17 -38.48 -40.31
CA SER A 231 50.98 -37.35 -39.87
C SER A 231 51.38 -37.32 -38.38
N SER A 232 52.26 -38.26 -38.06
CA SER A 232 53.32 -38.14 -37.07
C SER A 232 54.12 -36.82 -37.18
N GLY A 233 54.23 -36.09 -36.08
CA GLY A 233 55.22 -35.02 -35.86
C GLY A 233 55.48 -34.85 -34.35
N PRO A 234 56.74 -34.92 -33.85
CA PRO A 234 57.04 -34.88 -32.42
C PRO A 234 57.57 -33.48 -32.00
N PRO A 235 58.05 -33.28 -30.75
CA PRO A 235 57.34 -32.64 -29.64
C PRO A 235 57.92 -31.25 -29.29
N SER A 236 57.21 -30.44 -28.49
CA SER A 236 57.88 -29.34 -27.76
C SER A 236 57.25 -29.14 -26.38
N SER A 237 58.00 -29.61 -25.39
CA SER A 237 57.92 -29.36 -23.95
C SER A 237 58.16 -27.90 -23.59
N GLY A 238 57.36 -27.35 -22.66
CA GLY A 238 57.61 -26.08 -21.98
C GLY A 238 56.97 -26.09 -20.58
N PRO A 239 57.73 -25.97 -19.47
CA PRO A 239 57.23 -26.18 -18.09
C PRO A 239 56.61 -24.92 -17.44
N PRO A 240 56.00 -25.06 -16.24
CA PRO A 240 55.26 -23.99 -15.56
C PRO A 240 56.20 -23.11 -14.73
N SER A 241 55.86 -21.84 -14.52
CA SER A 241 56.50 -21.03 -13.49
C SER A 241 55.54 -20.00 -12.92
N SER A 242 55.13 -20.32 -11.70
CA SER A 242 54.60 -19.47 -10.65
C SER A 242 55.59 -18.39 -10.21
N GLU A 243 55.12 -17.16 -9.93
CA GLU A 243 55.82 -16.26 -9.02
C GLU A 243 54.84 -15.35 -8.23
N PRO A 244 55.09 -15.06 -6.93
CA PRO A 244 54.15 -14.48 -5.97
C PRO A 244 54.46 -12.98 -5.67
N PRO A 245 53.80 -12.32 -4.69
CA PRO A 245 53.59 -10.87 -4.69
C PRO A 245 54.60 -10.10 -3.81
N SER A 246 54.74 -8.79 -4.04
CA SER A 246 55.18 -7.86 -2.99
C SER A 246 54.78 -6.40 -3.26
N SER A 247 54.70 -5.67 -2.16
CA SER A 247 54.03 -4.39 -1.92
C SER A 247 54.91 -3.15 -2.13
N SER A 248 54.23 -2.00 -2.05
CA SER A 248 54.65 -0.72 -1.45
C SER A 248 55.58 0.25 -2.21
N GLY A 249 55.10 1.48 -2.36
CA GLY A 249 55.89 2.70 -2.10
C GLY A 249 56.08 3.67 -3.28
N PRO A 250 55.92 5.00 -3.08
CA PRO A 250 55.65 5.99 -4.14
C PRO A 250 56.92 6.73 -4.65
N PRO A 251 56.81 7.60 -5.67
CA PRO A 251 57.80 8.65 -5.86
C PRO A 251 57.20 10.06 -5.78
N SER A 252 57.91 10.87 -4.98
CA SER A 252 57.92 12.32 -4.99
C SER A 252 58.51 12.86 -6.29
N ARG A 253 57.99 14.00 -6.77
CA ARG A 253 58.81 15.04 -7.41
C ARG A 253 58.14 16.40 -7.27
#